data_AF-A0A087L121-F1
#
_entry.id   AF-A0A087L121-F1
#
_cell.length_a   1.000
_cell.length_b   1.000
_cell.length_c   1.000
_cell.angle_alpha   90.00
_cell.angle_beta   90.00
_cell.angle_gamma   90.00
#
_symmetry.space_group_name_H-M   'P 1'
#
loop_
_entity.id
_entity.type
_entity.pdbx_description
1 polymer ?
#
loop_
_entity_poly.entity_id
_entity_poly.type
_entity_poly.pdbx_seq_one_letter_code
_entity_poly.pdbx_strand_id
1 'polypeptide(L)' 'MIDAGCRVEQALVVLSTWLEITMADDRSAILIGAVMSLLDGVPEVIEKADAQLAGYVMREHLEGKA' A
#
# COMPACT_ATOMS: atom_id res chain seq x y z
N MET A 1 7.37 8.87 10.64
CA MET A 1 6.10 8.16 10.43
C MET A 1 6.27 7.42 9.12
N ILE A 2 6.12 6.09 9.09
CA ILE A 2 6.24 5.34 7.83
C ILE A 2 4.97 5.64 7.02
N ASP A 3 5.16 6.04 5.77
CA ASP A 3 4.09 6.33 4.81
C ASP A 3 3.10 5.17 4.70
N ALA A 4 1.81 5.49 4.54
CA ALA A 4 0.76 4.47 4.51
C ALA A 4 0.93 3.50 3.33
N GLY A 5 1.34 4.00 2.16
CA GLY A 5 1.67 3.17 1.00
C GLY A 5 2.87 2.28 1.29
N CYS A 6 3.93 2.84 1.87
CA CYS A 6 5.13 2.09 2.25
C CYS A 6 4.84 0.95 3.25
N ARG A 7 3.87 1.11 4.15
CA ARG A 7 3.43 0.04 5.05
C ARG A 7 2.73 -1.11 4.32
N VAL A 8 1.94 -0.79 3.29
CA VAL A 8 1.26 -1.80 2.46
C VAL A 8 2.25 -2.56 1.59
N GLU A 9 3.22 -1.86 1.00
CA GLU A 9 4.33 -2.48 0.25
C GLU A 9 5.14 -3.44 1.14
N GLN A 10 5.49 -3.01 2.35
CA GLN A 10 6.20 -3.87 3.30
C GLN A 10 5.38 -5.11 3.69
N ALA A 11 4.06 -4.97 3.86
CA ALA A 11 3.19 -6.11 4.14
C ALA A 11 3.17 -7.11 2.97
N LEU A 12 3.12 -6.63 1.73
CA LEU A 12 3.21 -7.47 0.53
C LEU A 12 4.54 -8.24 0.47
N VAL A 13 5.66 -7.57 0.77
CA VAL A 13 6.99 -8.23 0.83
C VAL A 13 7.00 -9.35 1.87
N VAL A 14 6.51 -9.08 3.08
CA VAL A 14 6.43 -10.08 4.15
C VAL A 14 5.56 -11.27 3.73
N LEU A 15 4.42 -11.02 3.09
CA LEU A 15 3.53 -12.08 2.59
C LEU A 15 4.20 -12.91 1.47
N SER A 16 4.93 -12.28 0.55
CA SER A 16 5.69 -12.99 -0.49
C SER A 16 6.76 -13.89 0.12
N THR A 17 7.56 -13.33 1.04
CA THR A 17 8.58 -14.09 1.77
C THR A 17 7.94 -15.24 2.57
N TRP A 18 6.75 -15.02 3.14
CA TRP A 18 6.04 -16.08 3.86
C TRP A 18 5.63 -17.21 2.91
N LEU A 19 5.13 -16.89 1.71
CA LEU A 19 4.76 -17.86 0.68
C LEU A 19 5.98 -18.65 0.17
N GLU A 20 7.14 -18.01 0.05
CA GLU A 20 8.40 -18.64 -0.34
C GLU A 20 8.96 -19.58 0.72
N ILE A 21 8.77 -19.27 2.01
CA ILE A 21 9.29 -20.06 3.14
C ILE A 21 8.33 -21.20 3.55
N THR A 22 7.02 -21.03 3.35
CA THR A 22 6.04 -22.05 3.74
C THR A 22 5.93 -23.20 2.74
N MET A 23 6.73 -24.25 2.95
CA MET A 23 6.61 -25.54 2.24
C MET A 23 5.40 -26.41 2.69
N ALA A 24 4.40 -25.87 3.42
CA ALA A 24 3.68 -26.69 4.39
C ALA A 24 2.15 -26.85 4.29
N ASP A 25 1.39 -26.06 3.52
CA ASP A 25 -0.06 -26.28 3.37
C ASP A 25 -0.66 -25.45 2.22
N ASP A 26 -1.29 -26.13 1.25
CA ASP A 26 -1.94 -25.51 0.08
C ASP A 26 -2.96 -24.44 0.51
N ARG A 27 -3.66 -24.66 1.63
CA ARG A 27 -4.66 -23.71 2.13
C ARG A 27 -4.02 -22.42 2.62
N SER A 28 -2.85 -22.49 3.25
CA SER A 28 -2.08 -21.32 3.68
C SER A 28 -1.57 -20.51 2.49
N ALA A 29 -1.06 -21.17 1.44
CA ALA A 29 -0.65 -20.50 0.20
C ALA A 29 -1.83 -19.80 -0.50
N ILE A 30 -3.00 -20.45 -0.55
CA ILE A 30 -4.22 -19.86 -1.12
C ILE A 30 -4.63 -18.61 -0.34
N LEU A 31 -4.64 -18.65 1.00
CA LEU A 31 -5.03 -17.52 1.82
C LEU A 31 -4.04 -16.34 1.70
N ILE A 32 -2.74 -16.62 1.68
CA ILE A 32 -1.71 -15.59 1.47
C ILE A 32 -1.86 -14.95 0.09
N GLY A 33 -2.03 -15.75 -0.97
CA GLY A 33 -2.25 -15.26 -2.32
C GLY A 33 -3.54 -14.43 -2.45
N ALA A 34 -4.62 -14.83 -1.77
CA ALA A 34 -5.85 -14.04 -1.71
C ALA A 34 -5.63 -12.69 -1.03
N VAL A 35 -4.88 -12.62 0.07
CA VAL A 35 -4.56 -11.36 0.74
C VAL A 35 -3.67 -10.48 -0.14
N MET A 36 -2.66 -11.05 -0.81
CA MET A 36 -1.83 -10.30 -1.76
C MET A 36 -2.67 -9.71 -2.90
N SER A 37 -3.61 -10.48 -3.45
CA SER A 37 -4.50 -10.03 -4.53
C SER A 37 -5.47 -8.92 -4.07
N LEU A 38 -5.91 -8.94 -2.81
CA LEU A 38 -6.76 -7.87 -2.25
C LEU A 38 -5.99 -6.58 -1.99
N LEU A 39 -4.68 -6.68 -1.77
CA LEU A 39 -3.79 -5.55 -1.54
C LEU A 39 -3.18 -4.99 -2.84
N ASP A 40 -3.34 -5.69 -3.96
CA ASP A 40 -2.88 -5.25 -5.28
C ASP A 40 -3.53 -3.91 -5.66
N GLY A 41 -2.72 -2.95 -6.11
CA GLY A 41 -3.19 -1.61 -6.48
C GLY A 41 -3.49 -0.67 -5.29
N VAL A 42 -3.48 -1.15 -4.04
CA VAL A 42 -3.74 -0.31 -2.86
C VAL A 42 -2.62 0.71 -2.62
N PRO A 43 -1.32 0.37 -2.72
CA PRO A 43 -0.24 1.35 -2.61
C PRO A 43 -0.39 2.53 -3.57
N GLU A 44 -0.74 2.26 -4.82
CA GLU A 44 -0.87 3.27 -5.89
C GLU A 44 -2.07 4.20 -5.65
N VAL A 45 -3.17 3.66 -5.10
CA VAL A 45 -4.33 4.46 -4.70
C VAL A 45 -3.98 5.36 -3.52
N ILE A 46 -3.20 4.87 -2.55
CA ILE A 46 -2.72 5.67 -1.42
C ILE A 46 -1.79 6.79 -1.93
N GLU A 47 -0.81 6.47 -2.76
CA GLU A 47 0.11 7.46 -3.33
C GLU A 47 -0.65 8.55 -4.11
N LYS A 48 -1.64 8.15 -4.91
CA LYS A 48 -2.50 9.09 -5.63
C LYS A 48 -3.31 9.98 -4.70
N ALA A 49 -3.84 9.45 -3.61
CA ALA A 49 -4.58 10.23 -2.62
C ALA A 49 -3.67 11.25 -1.93
N ASP A 50 -2.45 10.83 -1.54
CA ASP A 50 -1.47 11.71 -0.92
C ASP A 50 -1.01 12.82 -1.88
N ALA A 51 -0.79 12.50 -3.16
CA ALA A 51 -0.48 13.49 -4.18
C ALA A 51 -1.61 14.52 -4.37
N GLN A 52 -2.88 14.08 -4.33
CA GLN A 52 -4.03 14.98 -4.39
C GLN A 52 -4.11 15.89 -3.17
N LEU A 53 -3.95 15.32 -1.96
CA LEU A 53 -3.93 16.08 -0.71
C LEU A 53 -2.82 17.15 -0.72
N ALA A 54 -1.62 16.78 -1.14
CA ALA A 54 -0.51 17.73 -1.29
C ALA A 54 -0.86 18.85 -2.29
N GLY A 55 -1.51 18.52 -3.41
CA GLY A 55 -1.98 19.50 -4.39
C GLY A 55 -3.03 20.48 -3.83
N TYR A 56 -3.97 20.00 -3.02
CA TYR A 56 -4.95 20.86 -2.35
C TYR A 56 -4.30 21.81 -1.35
N VAL A 57 -3.42 21.31 -0.49
CA VAL A 57 -2.71 22.13 0.51
C VAL A 57 -1.90 23.24 -0.18
N MET A 58 -1.21 22.93 -1.27
CA MET A 58 -0.43 23.93 -2.01
C MET A 58 -1.33 25.00 -2.66
N ARG A 59 -2.52 24.63 -3.13
CA ARG A 59 -3.47 25.58 -3.72
C ARG A 59 -4.08 26.51 -2.68
N GLU A 60 -4.52 26.00 -1.54
CA GLU A 60 -5.01 26.83 -0.42
C GLU A 60 -3.94 27.82 0.04
N HIS A 61 -2.67 27.40 0.07
CA HIS A 61 -1.56 28.26 0.49
C HIS A 61 -1.24 29.37 -0.52
N LEU A 62 -1.55 29.16 -1.81
CA LEU A 62 -1.42 30.17 -2.86
C LEU A 62 -2.61 31.14 -2.86
N GLU A 63 -3.83 30.61 -2.67
CA GLU A 63 -5.07 31.40 -2.63
C GLU A 63 -5.18 32.25 -1.36
N GLY A 64 -4.65 31.79 -0.22
CA GLY A 64 -4.58 32.57 1.02
C GLY A 64 -3.46 33.63 1.07
N LYS A 65 -2.63 33.74 0.02
CA LYS A 65 -1.56 34.76 -0.12
C LYS A 65 -1.90 35.87 -1.13
N ALA A 66 -3.10 35.85 -1.72
CA ALA A 66 -3.63 36.90 -2.59
C ALA A 66 -4.55 37.85 -1.81
#